data_AF-A0A8J8F214-F1
#
_entry.id   AF-A0A8J8F214-F1
#
_cell.length_a   1.000
_cell.length_b   1.000
_cell.length_c   1.000
_cell.angle_alpha   90.00
_cell.angle_beta   90.00
_cell.angle_gamma   90.00
#
_symmetry.space_group_name_H-M   'P 1'
#
loop_
_entity.id
_entity.type
_entity.pdbx_description
1 polymer ?
#
loop_
_entity_poly.entity_id
_entity_poly.type
_entity_poly.pdbx_seq_one_letter_code
_entity_poly.pdbx_strand_id
1 'polypeptide(L)' 'MEPTVARRCHMLFGGSLLLLTIGIGYCVIVGTCLADFLVVIAGLVLGWIGLFYCVGSGSFWG' A
#
# COMPACT_ATOMS: atom_id res chain seq x y z
N MET A 1 -12.66 -9.90 14.56
CA MET A 1 -11.30 -9.44 14.21
C MET A 1 -10.53 -9.08 15.46
N GLU A 2 -9.32 -9.63 15.63
CA GLU A 2 -8.39 -9.15 16.66
C GLU A 2 -8.00 -7.68 16.40
N PRO A 3 -7.93 -6.82 17.42
CA PRO A 3 -7.63 -5.39 17.28
C PRO A 3 -6.22 -5.12 16.71
N THR A 4 -5.31 -6.06 16.93
CA THR A 4 -3.93 -6.07 16.42
C THR A 4 -3.87 -6.24 14.90
N VAL A 5 -4.73 -7.09 14.32
CA VAL A 5 -4.77 -7.35 12.87
C VAL A 5 -5.33 -6.14 12.11
N ALA A 6 -6.41 -5.54 12.63
CA ALA A 6 -7.02 -4.34 12.05
C ALA A 6 -6.03 -3.16 12.00
N ARG A 7 -5.20 -2.98 13.05
CA ARG A 7 -4.20 -1.91 13.11
C ARG A 7 -3.07 -2.12 12.09
N ARG A 8 -2.62 -3.37 11.90
CA ARG A 8 -1.62 -3.73 10.87
C ARG A 8 -2.14 -3.51 9.47
N CYS A 9 -3.40 -3.86 9.22
CA CYS A 9 -4.10 -3.60 7.97
C CYS A 9 -4.12 -2.11 7.62
N HIS A 10 -4.55 -1.27 8.56
CA HIS A 10 -4.55 0.18 8.35
C HIS A 10 -3.14 0.75 8.12
N MET A 11 -2.10 0.24 8.77
CA MET A 11 -0.72 0.69 8.51
C MET A 11 -0.25 0.29 7.11
N LEU A 12 -0.52 -0.94 6.65
CA LEU A 12 -0.16 -1.39 5.31
C LEU A 12 -0.89 -0.60 4.22
N PHE A 13 -2.19 -0.37 4.42
CA PHE A 13 -3.00 0.41 3.49
C PHE A 13 -2.61 1.89 3.47
N GLY A 14 -2.36 2.48 4.63
CA GLY A 14 -1.87 3.84 4.77
C GLY A 14 -0.50 4.04 4.13
N GLY A 15 0.43 3.10 4.36
CA GLY A 15 1.76 3.12 3.73
C GLY A 15 1.69 3.01 2.21
N SER A 16 0.84 2.14 1.68
CA SER A 16 0.56 2.04 0.25
C SER A 16 0.08 3.36 -0.35
N LEU A 17 -0.92 3.99 0.26
CA LEU A 17 -1.44 5.29 -0.18
C LEU A 17 -0.38 6.38 -0.15
N LEU A 18 0.49 6.38 0.86
CA LEU A 18 1.55 7.37 1.03
C LEU A 18 2.63 7.21 -0.05
N LEU A 19 3.08 5.97 -0.31
CA LEU A 19 4.00 5.67 -1.42
C LEU A 19 3.39 6.04 -2.78
N LEU A 20 2.10 5.75 -2.99
CA LEU A 20 1.41 6.12 -4.22
C LEU A 20 1.34 7.64 -4.40
N THR A 21 1.02 8.37 -3.34
CA THR A 21 0.94 9.84 -3.35
C THR A 21 2.30 10.46 -3.65
N ILE A 22 3.37 9.95 -3.03
CA ILE A 22 4.74 10.42 -3.30
C ILE A 22 5.16 10.09 -4.73
N GLY A 23 4.95 8.86 -5.21
CA GLY A 23 5.32 8.42 -6.56
C GLY A 23 4.43 8.96 -7.69
N ILE A 24 3.31 9.63 -7.37
CA ILE A 24 2.56 10.41 -8.35
C ILE A 24 3.02 11.87 -8.30
N GLY A 25 3.19 12.42 -7.09
CA GLY A 25 3.60 13.81 -6.89
C GLY A 25 5.02 14.10 -7.39
N TYR A 26 5.97 13.17 -7.23
CA TYR A 26 7.35 13.35 -7.66
C TYR A 26 7.45 13.38 -9.20
N CYS A 27 6.63 12.57 -9.86
CA CYS A 27 6.42 12.57 -11.31
C CYS A 27 5.93 13.93 -11.82
N VAL A 28 4.98 14.54 -11.11
CA VAL A 28 4.40 15.85 -11.45
C VAL A 28 5.36 17.02 -11.18
N ILE A 29 6.14 16.96 -10.10
CA ILE A 29 6.99 18.08 -9.66
C ILE A 29 8.37 18.05 -10.32
N VAL A 30 8.99 16.88 -10.44
CA VAL A 30 10.41 16.73 -10.83
C VAL A 30 10.56 16.17 -12.25
N GLY A 31 9.51 15.60 -12.83
CA GLY A 31 9.50 15.09 -14.21
C GLY A 31 10.31 13.79 -14.40
N THR A 32 10.71 13.12 -13.32
CA THR A 32 11.53 11.89 -13.36
C THR A 32 10.67 10.63 -13.43
N CYS A 33 10.01 10.41 -14.57
CA CYS A 33 9.03 9.32 -14.72
C CYS A 33 9.56 7.92 -14.36
N LEU A 34 10.84 7.62 -14.60
CA LEU A 34 11.38 6.27 -14.42
C LEU A 34 11.57 5.87 -12.95
N ALA A 35 12.00 6.81 -12.10
CA ALA A 35 12.15 6.56 -10.66
C ALA A 35 10.77 6.49 -9.98
N ASP A 36 9.82 7.29 -10.45
CA ASP A 36 8.42 7.28 -10.02
C ASP A 36 7.73 5.94 -10.28
N PHE A 37 8.01 5.27 -11.41
CA PHE A 37 7.43 3.95 -11.71
C PHE A 37 7.74 2.90 -10.64
N LEU A 38 8.98 2.85 -10.13
CA LEU A 38 9.36 1.89 -9.09
C LEU A 38 8.68 2.17 -7.75
N VAL A 39 8.53 3.46 -7.39
CA VAL A 39 7.84 3.87 -6.15
C VAL A 39 6.36 3.53 -6.22
N VAL A 40 5.72 3.76 -7.36
CA VAL A 40 4.32 3.38 -7.60
C VAL A 40 4.15 1.86 -7.58
N ILE A 41 5.04 1.10 -8.22
CA ILE A 41 5.02 -0.38 -8.17
C ILE A 41 5.18 -0.87 -6.73
N ALA A 42 6.12 -0.32 -5.96
CA ALA A 42 6.31 -0.68 -4.56
C ALA A 42 5.06 -0.36 -3.72
N GLY A 43 4.43 0.80 -3.94
CA GLY A 43 3.17 1.19 -3.29
C GLY A 43 2.00 0.26 -3.64
N LEU A 44 1.89 -0.16 -4.92
CA LEU A 44 0.88 -1.13 -5.35
C LEU A 44 1.10 -2.51 -4.73
N VAL A 45 2.34 -3.00 -4.74
CA VAL A 45 2.68 -4.32 -4.19
C VAL A 45 2.39 -4.36 -2.69
N LEU A 46 2.78 -3.30 -1.95
CA LEU A 46 2.45 -3.18 -0.53
C LEU A 46 0.94 -3.09 -0.29
N GLY A 47 0.21 -2.38 -1.15
CA GLY A 47 -1.24 -2.30 -1.09
C GLY A 47 -1.91 -3.66 -1.30
N TRP A 48 -1.47 -4.42 -2.30
CA TRP A 48 -1.96 -5.76 -2.61
C TRP A 48 -1.65 -6.76 -1.49
N ILE A 49 -0.43 -6.75 -0.96
CA ILE A 49 -0.05 -7.58 0.19
C ILE A 49 -0.94 -7.25 1.37
N GLY A 50 -1.14 -5.97 1.68
CA GLY A 50 -2.07 -5.52 2.72
C GLY A 50 -3.48 -6.06 2.50
N LEU A 51 -4.03 -5.88 1.29
CA LEU A 51 -5.38 -6.31 0.93
C LEU A 51 -5.57 -7.82 1.12
N PHE A 52 -4.64 -8.64 0.60
CA PHE A 52 -4.68 -10.10 0.80
C PHE A 52 -4.45 -10.52 2.24
N TYR A 53 -3.58 -9.84 2.98
CA TYR A 53 -3.36 -10.15 4.40
C TYR A 53 -4.62 -9.85 5.23
N CYS A 54 -5.30 -8.74 4.94
CA CYS A 54 -6.51 -8.31 5.63
C CYS A 54 -7.74 -9.15 5.27
N VAL A 55 -7.94 -9.41 3.98
CA VAL A 55 -9.05 -10.24 3.50
C VAL A 55 -8.81 -11.71 3.85
N GLY A 56 -7.59 -12.22 3.68
CA GLY A 56 -7.26 -13.61 4.01
C GLY A 56 -7.36 -13.93 5.50
N SER A 57 -6.93 -13.02 6.37
CA SER A 57 -7.12 -13.18 7.82
C SER A 57 -8.57 -13.01 8.27
N GLY A 58 -9.38 -12.22 7.54
CA GLY A 58 -10.82 -12.13 7.77
C GLY A 58 -11.59 -13.37 7.29
N SER A 59 -11.20 -13.96 6.15
CA SER A 59 -11.91 -15.08 5.51
C SER A 59 -11.53 -16.46 6.05
N PHE A 60 -10.33 -16.64 6.65
CA PHE A 60 -9.94 -17.90 7.30
C PHE A 60 -10.64 -18.11 8.66
N TRP A 61 -11.23 -17.06 9.22
CA TRP A 61 -11.96 -17.07 10.49
C TRP A 61 -13.45 -16.80 10.27
N GLY A 62 -14.03 -17.53 9.29
CA GLY A 62 -15.47 -17.58 9.00
C GLY A 62 -16.00 -18.99 9.22
#